data_AF-A0DCF6-F1
#
_entry.id   AF-A0DCF6-F1
#
_cell.length_a   1.000
_cell.length_b   1.000
_cell.length_c   1.000
_cell.angle_alpha   90.00
_cell.angle_beta   90.00
_cell.angle_gamma   90.00
#
_symmetry.space_group_name_H-M   'P 1'
#
loop_
_entity.id
_entity.type
_entity.pdbx_description
1 polymer ?
#
loop_
_entity_poly.entity_id
_entity_poly.type
_entity_poly.pdbx_seq_one_letter_code
_entity_poly.pdbx_strand_id
1 'polypeptide(L)'
;MSLADSIRSKELEEVKGFVNAQKYWEDESAIYQQCDIFIPAAFEKTVNANNADKFNCKIIAEGANGPTTMAAEDKLLAKGVIFLPDILLNAGGVTVSYLEWLKNLKHINPGRMTRRWEEQAKHRILEVIKMSTGLNINIKDSKLAKKMLEGPSETDLVHTALEQSMIEAVKNIMATSQEYKVNLRLAAYISAINKLNEHFEISGVEA
;
A
#
# COMPACT_ATOMS: atom_id res chain seq x y z
N MET A 1 -15.61 -18.57 6.03
CA MET A 1 -14.22 -19.04 6.04
C MET A 1 -13.49 -18.14 5.06
N SER A 2 -12.58 -17.28 5.52
CA SER A 2 -11.97 -16.28 4.64
C SER A 2 -11.10 -16.96 3.58
N LEU A 3 -10.85 -16.29 2.45
CA LEU A 3 -9.94 -16.78 1.41
C LEU A 3 -8.56 -17.15 2.01
N ALA A 4 -8.13 -16.40 3.04
CA ALA A 4 -6.90 -16.65 3.78
C ALA A 4 -6.96 -17.93 4.64
N ASP A 5 -8.12 -18.27 5.22
CA ASP A 5 -8.30 -19.49 6.02
C ASP A 5 -8.31 -20.75 5.14
N SER A 6 -8.84 -20.64 3.92
CA SER A 6 -8.81 -21.71 2.92
C SER A 6 -7.40 -22.04 2.41
N ILE A 7 -6.50 -21.06 2.40
CA ILE A 7 -5.10 -21.23 1.98
C ILE A 7 -4.27 -21.82 3.12
N ARG A 8 -4.59 -21.51 4.38
CA ARG A 8 -3.85 -21.99 5.55
C ARG A 8 -4.10 -23.45 5.93
N SER A 9 -5.22 -24.05 5.52
CA SER A 9 -5.60 -25.40 5.98
C SER A 9 -4.98 -26.56 5.20
N LYS A 10 -4.28 -26.29 4.09
CA LYS A 10 -3.44 -27.25 3.37
C LYS A 10 -2.21 -26.49 2.89
N GLU A 11 -1.01 -26.99 3.19
CA GLU A 11 0.23 -26.58 2.53
C GLU A 11 0.11 -26.91 1.04
N LEU A 12 -0.54 -26.02 0.28
CA LEU A 12 -0.50 -26.05 -1.16
C LEU A 12 0.87 -25.49 -1.56
N GLU A 13 1.84 -26.37 -1.79
CA GLU A 13 3.15 -26.02 -2.35
C GLU A 13 3.02 -25.37 -3.75
N GLU A 14 1.92 -25.66 -4.45
CA GLU A 14 1.57 -25.07 -5.74
C GLU A 14 0.14 -24.53 -5.76
N VAL A 15 -0.08 -23.45 -6.49
CA VAL A 15 -1.43 -22.86 -6.73
C VAL A 15 -2.26 -23.73 -7.70
N LYS A 16 -1.62 -24.68 -8.39
CA LYS A 16 -2.27 -25.55 -9.38
C LYS A 16 -3.29 -26.46 -8.69
N GLY A 17 -4.47 -26.61 -9.31
CA GLY A 17 -5.53 -27.48 -8.78
C GLY A 17 -6.29 -26.89 -7.59
N PHE A 18 -6.22 -25.57 -7.37
CA PHE A 18 -7.05 -24.90 -6.37
C PHE A 18 -8.54 -25.15 -6.66
N VAL A 19 -9.25 -25.73 -5.69
CA VAL A 19 -10.61 -26.31 -5.88
C VAL A 19 -11.63 -25.30 -6.40
N ASN A 20 -11.45 -24.01 -6.11
CA ASN A 20 -12.36 -22.95 -6.53
C ASN A 20 -11.86 -22.17 -7.75
N ALA A 21 -10.76 -22.57 -8.38
CA ALA A 21 -10.28 -21.98 -9.63
C ALA A 21 -10.89 -22.74 -10.82
N GLN A 22 -11.51 -22.01 -11.75
CA GLN A 22 -12.20 -22.60 -12.89
C GLN A 22 -11.24 -23.16 -13.95
N LYS A 23 -10.06 -22.55 -14.07
CA LYS A 23 -9.11 -22.83 -15.14
C LYS A 23 -7.69 -22.70 -14.64
N TYR A 24 -6.86 -23.62 -15.13
CA TYR A 24 -5.41 -23.56 -15.03
C TYR A 24 -4.85 -23.33 -16.43
N TRP A 25 -3.78 -22.55 -16.53
CA TRP A 25 -3.06 -22.28 -17.77
C TRP A 25 -1.67 -22.91 -17.66
N GLU A 26 -1.32 -23.75 -18.63
CA GLU A 26 0.01 -24.36 -18.70
C GLU A 26 1.07 -23.43 -19.31
N ASP A 27 0.63 -22.37 -19.98
CA ASP A 27 1.45 -21.37 -20.63
C ASP A 27 1.33 -19.98 -19.97
N GLU A 28 2.05 -19.01 -20.51
CA GLU A 28 1.99 -17.61 -20.04
C GLU A 28 0.67 -16.91 -20.39
N SER A 29 -0.31 -17.57 -21.02
CA SER A 29 -1.54 -16.87 -21.45
C SER A 29 -2.43 -16.40 -20.30
N ALA A 30 -2.15 -16.85 -19.07
CA ALA A 30 -2.78 -16.37 -17.86
C ALA A 30 -2.63 -14.85 -17.66
N ILE A 31 -1.48 -14.25 -18.02
CA ILE A 31 -1.25 -12.82 -17.80
C ILE A 31 -1.97 -11.93 -18.82
N TYR A 32 -2.46 -12.49 -19.93
CA TYR A 32 -3.19 -11.76 -20.97
C TYR A 32 -4.70 -11.84 -20.82
N GLN A 33 -5.21 -12.45 -19.75
CA GLN A 33 -6.64 -12.53 -19.50
C GLN A 33 -7.23 -11.14 -19.27
N GLN A 34 -8.48 -10.96 -19.70
CA GLN A 34 -9.21 -9.73 -19.47
C GLN A 34 -9.36 -9.47 -17.96
N CYS A 35 -8.92 -8.31 -17.51
CA CYS A 35 -9.03 -7.88 -16.12
C CYS A 35 -9.13 -6.35 -16.06
N ASP A 36 -9.61 -5.79 -14.95
CA ASP A 36 -9.58 -4.33 -14.78
C ASP A 36 -8.19 -3.86 -14.34
N ILE A 37 -7.54 -4.60 -13.45
CA ILE A 37 -6.25 -4.27 -12.85
C ILE A 37 -5.31 -5.45 -13.04
N PHE A 38 -4.18 -5.21 -13.72
CA PHE A 38 -3.08 -6.17 -13.82
C PHE A 38 -1.98 -5.80 -12.82
N ILE A 39 -1.57 -6.77 -11.98
CA ILE A 39 -0.58 -6.55 -10.91
C ILE A 39 0.65 -7.44 -11.17
N PRO A 40 1.66 -6.97 -11.93
CA PRO A 40 2.89 -7.73 -12.09
C PRO A 40 3.70 -7.68 -10.79
N ALA A 41 3.82 -8.81 -10.11
CA ALA A 41 4.46 -8.96 -8.79
C ALA A 41 5.50 -10.08 -8.74
N ALA A 42 6.08 -10.46 -9.88
CA ALA A 42 7.06 -11.54 -9.98
C ALA A 42 8.42 -11.03 -10.51
N PHE A 43 8.58 -10.94 -11.84
CA PHE A 43 9.84 -10.62 -12.49
C PHE A 43 9.82 -9.23 -13.15
N GLU A 44 11.02 -8.66 -13.30
CA GLU A 44 11.25 -7.48 -14.13
C GLU A 44 10.90 -7.74 -15.60
N LYS A 45 10.53 -6.69 -16.34
CA LYS A 45 10.30 -6.70 -17.80
C LYS A 45 9.24 -7.72 -18.27
N THR A 46 8.35 -8.15 -17.37
CA THR A 46 7.17 -8.98 -17.66
C THR A 46 6.29 -8.33 -18.74
N VAL A 47 6.10 -7.01 -18.65
CA VAL A 47 5.39 -6.21 -19.66
C VAL A 47 6.44 -5.52 -20.53
N ASN A 48 6.54 -5.91 -21.80
CA ASN A 48 7.55 -5.42 -22.73
C ASN A 48 6.96 -5.07 -24.10
N ALA A 49 7.77 -4.45 -24.97
CA ALA A 49 7.29 -3.93 -26.25
C ALA A 49 6.66 -4.99 -27.16
N ASN A 50 7.03 -6.27 -27.00
CA ASN A 50 6.56 -7.37 -27.83
C ASN A 50 5.21 -7.94 -27.37
N ASN A 51 4.86 -7.79 -26.09
CA ASN A 51 3.61 -8.33 -25.53
C ASN A 51 2.64 -7.26 -25.01
N ALA A 52 3.03 -5.98 -24.96
CA ALA A 52 2.17 -4.87 -24.55
C ALA A 52 0.81 -4.88 -25.25
N ASP A 53 0.75 -5.28 -26.52
CA ASP A 53 -0.49 -5.30 -27.30
C ASP A 53 -1.49 -6.39 -26.88
N LYS A 54 -1.04 -7.38 -26.11
CA LYS A 54 -1.86 -8.51 -25.64
C LYS A 54 -2.59 -8.21 -24.32
N PHE A 55 -2.17 -7.18 -23.58
CA PHE A 55 -2.79 -6.85 -22.30
C PHE A 55 -4.13 -6.13 -22.50
N ASN A 56 -5.17 -6.66 -21.86
CA ASN A 56 -6.51 -6.07 -21.85
C ASN A 56 -6.90 -5.68 -20.42
N CYS A 57 -6.31 -4.58 -19.95
CA CYS A 57 -6.54 -4.02 -18.61
C CYS A 57 -6.66 -2.50 -18.64
N LYS A 58 -7.24 -1.92 -17.59
CA LYS A 58 -7.40 -0.46 -17.44
C LYS A 58 -6.28 0.14 -16.58
N ILE A 59 -5.76 -0.64 -15.64
CA ILE A 59 -4.73 -0.22 -14.70
C ILE A 59 -3.63 -1.29 -14.65
N ILE A 60 -2.38 -0.86 -14.70
CA ILE A 60 -1.22 -1.68 -14.35
C ILE A 60 -0.65 -1.15 -13.03
N ALA A 61 -0.61 -2.03 -12.03
CA ALA A 61 -0.17 -1.69 -10.68
C ALA A 61 1.09 -2.49 -10.34
N GLU A 62 2.25 -1.84 -10.42
CA GLU A 62 3.55 -2.51 -10.40
C GLU A 62 3.99 -2.94 -8.99
N GLY A 63 3.79 -4.21 -8.66
CA GLY A 63 4.23 -4.77 -7.38
C GLY A 63 5.70 -5.20 -7.39
N ALA A 64 6.19 -5.68 -8.52
CA ALA A 64 7.61 -5.99 -8.73
C ALA A 64 8.44 -4.73 -9.00
N ASN A 65 9.76 -4.86 -8.98
CA ASN A 65 10.68 -3.80 -9.41
C ASN A 65 10.90 -3.88 -10.93
N GLY A 66 10.64 -2.79 -11.64
CA GLY A 66 10.79 -2.67 -13.09
C GLY A 66 10.03 -3.71 -13.92
N PRO A 67 8.76 -4.06 -13.63
CA PRO A 67 8.04 -5.08 -14.38
C PRO A 67 7.68 -4.64 -15.81
N THR A 68 7.64 -3.33 -16.08
CA THR A 68 7.29 -2.77 -17.39
C THR A 68 8.49 -2.07 -18.02
N THR A 69 8.74 -2.33 -19.30
CA THR A 69 9.73 -1.56 -20.07
C THR A 69 9.15 -0.22 -20.53
N MET A 70 9.98 0.82 -20.68
CA MET A 70 9.53 2.15 -21.13
C MET A 70 8.74 2.08 -22.46
N ALA A 71 9.22 1.30 -23.42
CA ALA A 71 8.54 1.11 -24.70
C ALA A 71 7.17 0.40 -24.58
N ALA A 72 6.98 -0.46 -23.57
CA ALA A 72 5.67 -1.03 -23.27
C ALA A 72 4.74 0.00 -22.63
N GLU A 73 5.25 0.77 -21.66
CA GLU A 73 4.51 1.81 -20.98
C GLU A 73 3.99 2.86 -21.97
N ASP A 74 4.82 3.36 -22.88
CA ASP A 74 4.41 4.33 -23.91
C ASP A 74 3.26 3.81 -24.78
N LYS A 75 3.35 2.54 -25.22
CA LYS A 75 2.29 1.88 -26.00
C LYS A 75 0.98 1.76 -25.22
N LEU A 76 1.05 1.43 -23.94
CA LEU A 76 -0.12 1.19 -23.10
C LEU A 76 -0.75 2.51 -22.62
N LEU A 77 0.05 3.53 -22.32
CA LEU A 77 -0.40 4.90 -22.05
C LEU A 77 -1.15 5.47 -23.24
N ALA A 78 -0.67 5.25 -24.48
CA ALA A 78 -1.36 5.67 -25.70
C ALA A 78 -2.74 5.00 -25.89
N LYS A 79 -2.95 3.83 -25.26
CA LYS A 79 -4.25 3.13 -25.21
C LYS A 79 -5.14 3.57 -24.03
N GLY A 80 -4.68 4.52 -23.21
CA GLY A 80 -5.39 5.01 -22.03
C GLY A 80 -5.26 4.12 -20.80
N VAL A 81 -4.28 3.21 -20.75
CA VAL A 81 -3.99 2.41 -19.56
C VAL A 81 -3.29 3.28 -18.51
N ILE A 82 -3.73 3.20 -17.25
CA ILE A 82 -3.14 3.94 -16.14
C ILE A 82 -2.05 3.11 -15.46
N PHE A 83 -0.91 3.71 -15.16
CA PHE A 83 0.18 3.06 -14.44
C PHE A 83 0.29 3.57 -13.00
N LEU A 84 0.33 2.65 -12.03
CA LEU A 84 0.83 2.92 -10.69
C LEU A 84 2.27 2.41 -10.62
N PRO A 85 3.27 3.30 -10.67
CA PRO A 85 4.66 2.91 -10.85
C PRO A 85 5.22 2.19 -9.63
N ASP A 86 6.14 1.28 -9.87
CA ASP A 86 6.84 0.45 -8.87
C ASP A 86 7.40 1.25 -7.69
N ILE A 87 8.13 2.34 -7.98
CA ILE A 87 8.73 3.24 -7.00
C ILE A 87 7.73 3.79 -5.96
N LEU A 88 6.45 3.83 -6.31
CA LEU A 88 5.36 4.23 -5.42
C LEU A 88 4.66 3.03 -4.82
N LEU A 89 4.20 2.09 -5.66
CA LEU A 89 3.28 1.04 -5.22
C LEU A 89 3.95 0.00 -4.32
N ASN A 90 5.20 -0.36 -4.60
CA ASN A 90 5.91 -1.39 -3.84
C ASN A 90 6.67 -0.83 -2.61
N ALA A 91 6.71 0.50 -2.46
CA ALA A 91 7.44 1.20 -1.39
C ALA A 91 6.95 0.84 0.02
N GLY A 92 5.73 0.33 0.16
CA GLY A 92 5.17 -0.07 1.45
C GLY A 92 6.02 -1.10 2.20
N GLY A 93 6.73 -1.98 1.48
CA GLY A 93 7.68 -2.92 2.10
C GLY A 93 8.81 -2.18 2.83
N VAL A 94 9.46 -1.25 2.14
CA VAL A 94 10.55 -0.43 2.72
C VAL A 94 10.03 0.46 3.85
N THR A 95 8.83 1.03 3.71
CA THR A 95 8.20 1.82 4.77
C THR A 95 8.03 1.01 6.05
N VAL A 96 7.48 -0.22 5.97
CA VAL A 96 7.27 -1.05 7.15
C VAL A 96 8.60 -1.58 7.71
N SER A 97 9.58 -1.92 6.86
CA SER A 97 10.94 -2.27 7.32
C SER A 97 11.61 -1.12 8.08
N TYR A 98 11.40 0.12 7.66
CA TYR A 98 11.87 1.29 8.41
C TYR A 98 11.18 1.41 9.78
N LEU A 99 9.87 1.17 9.86
CA LEU A 99 9.14 1.16 11.13
C LEU A 99 9.63 0.05 12.06
N GLU A 100 9.94 -1.14 11.52
CA GLU A 100 10.54 -2.24 12.26
C GLU A 100 11.92 -1.85 12.81
N TRP A 101 12.76 -1.23 11.98
CA TRP A 101 14.07 -0.73 12.41
C TRP A 101 13.95 0.28 13.55
N LEU A 102 13.02 1.24 13.46
CA LEU A 102 12.74 2.20 14.54
C LEU A 102 12.28 1.52 15.83
N LYS A 103 11.42 0.49 15.73
CA LYS A 103 11.01 -0.32 16.88
C LYS A 103 12.22 -0.99 17.54
N ASN A 104 13.11 -1.57 16.73
CA ASN A 104 14.31 -2.26 17.22
C ASN A 104 15.27 -1.31 17.93
N LEU A 105 15.48 -0.09 17.41
CA LEU A 105 16.31 0.92 18.07
C LEU A 105 15.74 1.40 19.41
N LYS A 106 14.42 1.52 19.52
CA LYS A 106 13.76 2.02 20.73
C LYS A 106 13.60 0.96 21.81
N HIS A 107 13.77 -0.33 21.48
CA HIS A 107 13.55 -1.48 22.37
C HIS A 107 12.20 -1.45 23.12
N ILE A 108 11.19 -0.79 22.55
CA ILE A 108 9.86 -0.60 23.14
C ILE A 108 8.81 -0.90 22.07
N ASN A 109 7.83 -1.72 22.44
CA ASN A 109 6.67 -1.93 21.58
C ASN A 109 5.86 -0.63 21.45
N PRO A 110 5.57 -0.17 20.22
CA PRO A 110 4.74 1.00 19.99
C PRO A 110 3.42 0.93 20.77
N GLY A 111 3.05 2.04 21.41
CA GLY A 111 1.84 2.13 22.24
C GLY A 111 1.95 1.52 23.65
N ARG A 112 3.01 0.79 24.00
CA ARG A 112 3.13 0.15 25.34
C ARG A 112 3.01 1.14 26.51
N MET A 113 3.56 2.35 26.33
CA MET A 113 3.56 3.41 27.35
C MET A 113 2.26 4.23 27.38
N THR A 114 1.57 4.37 26.23
CA THR A 114 0.47 5.33 26.06
C THR A 114 -0.91 4.66 25.95
N ARG A 115 -0.99 3.40 25.53
CA ARG A 115 -2.25 2.71 25.19
C ARG A 115 -3.28 2.78 26.32
N ARG A 116 -2.91 2.38 27.54
CA ARG A 116 -3.84 2.42 28.69
C ARG A 116 -4.24 3.85 29.06
N TRP A 117 -3.34 4.80 28.89
CA TRP A 117 -3.63 6.20 29.17
C TRP A 117 -4.65 6.75 28.17
N GLU A 118 -4.52 6.42 26.88
CA GLU A 118 -5.50 6.77 25.84
C GLU A 118 -6.86 6.09 26.07
N GLU A 119 -6.88 4.81 26.43
CA GLU A 119 -8.11 4.08 26.80
C GLU A 119 -8.84 4.80 27.95
N GLN A 120 -8.11 5.15 29.00
CA GLN A 120 -8.68 5.87 30.14
C GLN A 120 -9.17 7.27 29.74
N ALA A 121 -8.44 7.99 28.89
CA ALA A 121 -8.86 9.30 28.41
C ALA A 121 -10.19 9.22 27.64
N LYS A 122 -10.35 8.23 26.75
CA LYS A 122 -11.61 7.98 26.02
C LYS A 122 -12.76 7.65 26.97
N HIS A 123 -12.51 6.82 27.98
CA HIS A 123 -13.51 6.50 29.01
C HIS A 123 -13.95 7.73 29.82
N ARG A 124 -13.02 8.62 30.19
CA ARG A 124 -13.34 9.87 30.90
C ARG A 124 -14.21 10.81 30.05
N ILE A 125 -13.88 10.97 28.76
CA ILE A 125 -14.68 11.79 27.84
C ILE A 125 -16.12 11.27 27.76
N LEU A 126 -16.26 9.96 27.60
CA LEU A 126 -17.55 9.29 27.57
C LEU A 126 -18.35 9.50 28.88
N GLU A 127 -17.69 9.46 30.03
CA GLU A 127 -18.31 9.73 31.33
C GLU A 127 -18.83 11.17 31.41
N VAL A 128 -18.05 12.16 30.96
CA VAL A 128 -18.48 13.57 30.88
C VAL A 128 -19.70 13.73 29.97
N ILE A 129 -19.74 13.05 28.82
CA ILE A 129 -20.89 13.08 27.91
C ILE A 129 -22.14 12.49 28.58
N LYS A 130 -22.01 11.40 29.32
CA LYS A 130 -23.13 10.80 30.07
C LYS A 130 -23.67 11.76 31.12
N MET A 131 -22.78 12.43 31.86
CA MET A 131 -23.16 13.40 32.89
C MET A 131 -23.86 14.64 32.30
N SER A 132 -23.42 15.13 31.13
CA SER A 132 -23.97 16.34 30.52
C SER A 132 -25.29 16.11 29.76
N THR A 133 -25.47 14.94 29.15
CA THR A 133 -26.63 14.64 28.29
C THR A 133 -27.71 13.80 28.97
N GLY A 134 -27.38 13.14 30.10
CA GLY A 134 -28.27 12.16 30.74
C GLY A 134 -28.48 10.87 29.93
N LEU A 135 -27.78 10.69 28.79
CA LEU A 135 -27.90 9.52 27.94
C LEU A 135 -27.25 8.29 28.60
N ASN A 136 -28.03 7.23 28.77
CA ASN A 136 -27.53 5.96 29.28
C ASN A 136 -26.94 5.11 28.13
N ILE A 137 -25.70 5.43 27.74
CA ILE A 137 -25.01 4.71 26.66
C ILE A 137 -24.52 3.35 27.18
N ASN A 138 -25.19 2.27 26.76
CA ASN A 138 -24.79 0.90 27.06
C ASN A 138 -23.79 0.38 26.01
N ILE A 139 -22.52 0.29 26.41
CA ILE A 139 -21.38 -0.05 25.53
C ILE A 139 -21.13 -1.56 25.51
N LYS A 140 -21.70 -2.30 26.48
CA LYS A 140 -21.40 -3.73 26.63
C LYS A 140 -21.90 -4.56 25.45
N ASP A 141 -22.93 -4.10 24.76
CA ASP A 141 -23.64 -4.83 23.73
C ASP A 141 -23.07 -4.58 22.31
N SER A 142 -22.31 -3.50 22.13
CA SER A 142 -21.71 -3.16 20.84
C SER A 142 -20.22 -3.51 20.81
N LYS A 143 -19.85 -4.51 19.99
CA LYS A 143 -18.45 -4.82 19.68
C LYS A 143 -17.70 -3.62 19.10
N LEU A 144 -18.37 -2.81 18.27
CA LEU A 144 -17.80 -1.61 17.69
C LEU A 144 -17.44 -0.59 18.78
N ALA A 145 -18.36 -0.34 19.72
CA ALA A 145 -18.15 0.62 20.79
C ALA A 145 -16.99 0.22 21.72
N LYS A 146 -16.83 -1.08 21.99
CA LYS A 146 -15.66 -1.60 22.73
C LYS A 146 -14.36 -1.34 21.98
N LYS A 147 -14.30 -1.68 20.69
CA LYS A 147 -13.10 -1.47 19.87
C LYS A 147 -12.72 0.02 19.77
N MET A 148 -13.69 0.94 19.75
CA MET A 148 -13.41 2.38 19.72
C MET A 148 -12.77 2.90 21.01
N LEU A 149 -13.07 2.28 22.15
CA LEU A 149 -12.54 2.65 23.47
C LEU A 149 -11.16 2.05 23.74
N GLU A 150 -10.78 0.98 23.03
CA GLU A 150 -9.44 0.41 23.09
C GLU A 150 -8.40 1.38 22.50
N GLY A 151 -7.19 1.35 23.05
CA GLY A 151 -6.06 2.12 22.54
C GLY A 151 -5.40 1.35 21.39
N PRO A 152 -4.60 2.04 20.57
CA PRO A 152 -4.05 1.45 19.36
C PRO A 152 -3.13 0.26 19.70
N SER A 153 -3.28 -0.82 18.92
CA SER A 153 -2.33 -1.91 18.91
C SER A 153 -1.12 -1.57 18.03
N GLU A 154 -0.05 -2.36 18.14
CA GLU A 154 1.12 -2.19 17.27
C GLU A 154 0.74 -2.28 15.79
N THR A 155 -0.14 -3.22 15.43
CA THR A 155 -0.64 -3.35 14.06
C THR A 155 -1.42 -2.12 13.62
N ASP A 156 -2.25 -1.54 14.48
CA ASP A 156 -2.99 -0.31 14.14
C ASP A 156 -2.03 0.84 13.85
N LEU A 157 -0.96 0.97 14.64
CA LEU A 157 0.06 1.99 14.46
C LEU A 157 0.84 1.80 13.15
N VAL A 158 1.26 0.56 12.84
CA VAL A 158 1.95 0.25 11.59
C VAL A 158 1.05 0.51 10.39
N HIS A 159 -0.21 0.07 10.43
CA HIS A 159 -1.16 0.27 9.34
C HIS A 159 -1.44 1.75 9.10
N THR A 160 -1.68 2.52 10.16
CA THR A 160 -1.94 3.96 10.06
C THR A 160 -0.71 4.71 9.54
N ALA A 161 0.49 4.36 10.02
CA ALA A 161 1.73 4.99 9.56
C ALA A 161 2.02 4.68 8.09
N LEU A 162 1.80 3.43 7.67
CA LEU A 162 1.91 3.01 6.27
C LEU A 162 0.89 3.75 5.40
N GLU A 163 -0.38 3.75 5.80
CA GLU A 163 -1.45 4.45 5.08
C GLU A 163 -1.12 5.93 4.89
N GLN A 164 -0.74 6.63 5.96
CA GLN A 164 -0.36 8.03 5.90
C GLN A 164 0.81 8.26 4.92
N SER A 165 1.86 7.45 5.03
CA SER A 165 3.05 7.57 4.18
C SER A 165 2.71 7.38 2.70
N MET A 166 1.88 6.36 2.39
CA MET A 166 1.46 6.08 1.01
C MET A 166 0.54 7.17 0.47
N ILE A 167 -0.41 7.68 1.27
CA ILE A 167 -1.31 8.77 0.87
C ILE A 167 -0.52 10.04 0.55
N GLU A 168 0.43 10.42 1.42
CA GLU A 168 1.28 11.60 1.19
C GLU A 168 2.14 11.44 -0.06
N ALA A 169 2.76 10.27 -0.24
CA ALA A 169 3.57 9.99 -1.43
C ALA A 169 2.75 10.09 -2.71
N VAL A 170 1.55 9.49 -2.76
CA VAL A 170 0.65 9.56 -3.92
C VAL A 170 0.23 11.00 -4.19
N LYS A 171 -0.21 11.74 -3.16
CA LYS A 171 -0.62 13.16 -3.33
C LYS A 171 0.50 14.02 -3.90
N ASN A 172 1.72 13.85 -3.39
CA ASN A 172 2.88 14.59 -3.86
C ASN A 172 3.19 14.25 -5.33
N ILE A 173 3.22 12.97 -5.69
CA ILE A 173 3.50 12.56 -7.08
C ILE A 173 2.39 13.01 -8.03
N MET A 174 1.13 12.93 -7.61
CA MET A 174 0.01 13.43 -8.42
C MET A 174 0.11 14.95 -8.64
N ALA A 175 0.49 15.72 -7.62
CA ALA A 175 0.73 17.15 -7.75
C ALA A 175 1.88 17.44 -8.73
N THR A 176 3.02 16.75 -8.59
CA THR A 176 4.17 16.86 -9.52
C THR A 176 3.78 16.46 -10.95
N SER A 177 2.99 15.39 -11.11
CA SER A 177 2.51 14.95 -12.42
C SER A 177 1.64 16.02 -13.10
N GLN A 178 0.76 16.68 -12.34
CA GLN A 178 -0.07 17.78 -12.85
C GLN A 178 0.74 19.03 -13.17
N GLU A 179 1.71 19.37 -12.33
CA GLU A 179 2.59 20.54 -12.50
C GLU A 179 3.45 20.42 -13.76
N TYR A 180 4.16 19.30 -13.92
CA TYR A 180 5.07 19.07 -15.05
C TYR A 180 4.37 18.45 -16.27
N LYS A 181 3.09 18.07 -16.16
CA LYS A 181 2.30 17.40 -17.21
C LYS A 181 2.97 16.13 -17.74
N VAL A 182 3.56 15.34 -16.84
CA VAL A 182 4.24 14.08 -17.14
C VAL A 182 3.49 12.90 -16.55
N ASN A 183 3.79 11.69 -17.01
CA ASN A 183 3.24 10.46 -16.43
C ASN A 183 3.67 10.28 -14.96
N LEU A 184 2.98 9.41 -14.23
CA LEU A 184 3.21 9.21 -12.80
C LEU A 184 4.62 8.67 -12.49
N ARG A 185 5.20 7.86 -13.39
CA ARG A 185 6.57 7.36 -13.20
C ARG A 185 7.61 8.49 -13.26
N LEU A 186 7.54 9.32 -14.30
CA LEU A 186 8.43 10.47 -14.45
C LEU A 186 8.22 11.47 -13.30
N ALA A 187 6.98 11.71 -12.88
CA ALA A 187 6.69 12.56 -11.72
C ALA A 187 7.33 12.00 -10.43
N ALA A 188 7.32 10.68 -10.25
CA ALA A 188 7.98 10.05 -9.11
C ALA A 188 9.51 10.23 -9.16
N TYR A 189 10.13 10.06 -10.33
CA TYR A 189 11.56 10.34 -10.51
C TYR A 189 11.91 11.81 -10.27
N ILE A 190 11.12 12.75 -10.78
CA ILE A 190 11.31 14.19 -10.53
C ILE A 190 11.26 14.47 -9.03
N SER A 191 10.25 13.95 -8.33
CA SER A 191 10.13 14.12 -6.87
C SER A 191 11.32 13.51 -6.12
N ALA A 192 11.82 12.35 -6.55
CA ALA A 192 12.99 11.72 -5.95
C ALA A 192 14.28 12.54 -6.18
N ILE A 193 14.49 13.03 -7.42
CA ILE A 193 15.65 13.84 -7.79
C ILE A 193 15.63 15.17 -7.01
N ASN A 194 14.48 15.84 -6.91
CA ASN A 194 14.38 17.10 -6.17
C ASN A 194 14.75 16.92 -4.69
N LYS A 195 14.27 15.85 -4.04
CA LYS A 195 14.63 15.52 -2.65
C LYS A 195 16.13 15.24 -2.48
N LEU A 196 16.76 14.59 -3.45
CA LEU A 196 18.20 14.35 -3.44
C LEU A 196 18.97 15.67 -3.62
N ASN A 197 18.54 16.51 -4.55
CA ASN A 197 19.16 17.80 -4.82
C ASN A 197 19.12 18.72 -3.59
N GLU A 198 17.98 18.82 -2.91
CA GLU A 198 17.85 19.56 -1.64
C GLU A 198 18.87 19.06 -0.60
N HIS A 199 19.10 17.75 -0.51
CA HIS A 199 20.08 17.19 0.42
C HIS A 199 21.53 17.49 0.03
N PHE A 200 21.85 17.46 -1.27
CA PHE A 200 23.18 17.82 -1.78
C PHE A 200 23.49 19.31 -1.55
N GLU A 201 22.53 20.20 -1.82
CA GLU A 201 22.64 21.64 -1.55
C GLU A 201 22.91 21.93 -0.07
N ILE A 202 22.15 21.30 0.84
CA ILE A 202 22.37 21.43 2.29
C ILE A 202 23.76 20.92 2.71
N SER A 203 24.27 19.89 2.03
CA SER A 203 25.57 19.29 2.33
C SER A 203 26.75 20.08 1.73
N GLY A 204 26.49 21.17 1.00
CA GLY A 204 27.53 21.99 0.35
C GLY A 204 28.23 21.29 -0.81
N VAL A 205 27.63 20.23 -1.35
CA VAL A 205 28.09 19.54 -2.56
C VAL A 205 27.22 20.06 -3.70
N GLU A 206 27.70 21.05 -4.45
CA GLU A 206 27.03 21.46 -5.70
C GLU A 206 27.19 20.36 -6.76
N ALA A 207 26.08 19.98 -7.40
CA ALA A 207 26.01 19.00 -8.48
C ALA A 207 26.40 19.60 -9.83
#